data_AF-A0A3D1RVZ1-F1
#
_entry.id   AF-A0A3D1RVZ1-F1
#
_cell.length_a   1.000
_cell.length_b   1.000
_cell.length_c   1.000
_cell.angle_alpha   90.00
_cell.angle_beta   90.00
_cell.angle_gamma   90.00
#
_symmetry.space_group_name_H-M   'P 1'
#
loop_
_entity.id
_entity.type
_entity.pdbx_description
1 polymer ?
#
loop_
_entity_poly.entity_id
_entity_poly.type
_entity_poly.pdbx_seq_one_letter_code
_entity_poly.pdbx_strand_id
1 'polypeptide(L)' 'NTTINQRPLVKVGDRIAKSDVLADGPSTDLGELALGRNVLVAFMPWHGYNFEDSILISERLLQEDVYTSIHIE' A
#
# COMPACT_ATOMS: atom_id res chain seq x y z
N ASN A 1 0.34 -3.98 -17.58
CA ASN A 1 -1.02 -4.09 -17.00
C ASN A 1 -1.01 -3.73 -15.50
N THR A 2 -0.36 -2.65 -15.08
CA THR A 2 -0.45 -2.11 -13.71
C THR A 2 -1.02 -0.71 -13.80
N THR A 3 -1.90 -0.35 -12.88
CA THR A 3 -2.62 0.93 -12.97
C THR A 3 -1.74 2.09 -12.51
N ILE A 4 -1.66 3.16 -13.32
CA ILE A 4 -1.10 4.44 -12.93
C ILE A 4 -2.27 5.36 -12.61
N ASN A 5 -2.58 5.53 -11.33
CA ASN A 5 -3.62 6.43 -10.85
C ASN A 5 -2.98 7.58 -10.07
N GLN A 6 -3.44 8.81 -10.30
CA GLN A 6 -3.01 9.99 -9.56
C GLN A 6 -4.16 10.49 -8.68
N ARG A 7 -3.87 10.68 -7.39
CA ARG A 7 -4.84 11.18 -6.42
C ARG A 7 -4.44 12.59 -5.97
N PRO A 8 -5.35 13.60 -6.06
CA PRO A 8 -5.06 14.93 -5.56
C PRO A 8 -4.87 14.91 -4.04
N LEU A 9 -3.79 15.53 -3.57
CA LEU A 9 -3.45 15.72 -2.16
C LEU A 9 -4.02 17.03 -1.62
N VAL A 10 -3.95 18.08 -2.43
CA VAL A 10 -4.33 19.44 -2.07
C VAL A 10 -5.83 19.70 -2.27
N LYS A 11 -6.39 20.61 -1.49
CA LYS A 11 -7.77 21.09 -1.60
C LYS A 11 -7.83 22.53 -2.09
N VAL A 12 -8.99 22.93 -2.60
CA VAL A 12 -9.23 24.31 -3.03
C VAL A 12 -9.09 25.23 -1.81
N GLY A 13 -8.16 26.18 -1.88
CA GLY A 13 -7.87 27.13 -0.81
C GLY A 13 -6.59 26.86 -0.02
N ASP A 14 -5.92 25.73 -0.25
CA ASP A 14 -4.63 25.45 0.39
C ASP A 14 -3.53 26.40 -0.11
N ARG A 15 -2.67 26.83 0.81
CA ARG A 15 -1.47 27.60 0.49
C ARG A 15 -0.33 26.64 0.17
N ILE A 16 0.17 26.71 -1.05
CA ILE A 16 1.27 25.87 -1.53
C ILE A 16 2.53 26.69 -1.77
N ALA A 17 3.68 26.07 -1.54
CA ALA A 17 5.00 26.58 -1.89
C ALA A 17 5.52 25.93 -3.18
N LYS A 18 6.58 26.52 -3.74
CA LYS A 18 7.28 25.92 -4.88
C LYS A 18 7.89 24.58 -4.42
N SER A 19 7.62 23.53 -5.21
CA SER A 19 8.03 22.13 -4.98
C SER A 19 7.11 21.31 -4.07
N ASP A 20 5.98 21.85 -3.63
CA ASP A 20 4.98 21.03 -2.92
C ASP A 20 4.31 20.01 -3.86
N VAL A 21 4.05 18.82 -3.34
CA VAL A 21 3.40 17.74 -4.07
C VAL A 21 1.89 18.01 -4.14
N LEU A 22 1.37 18.16 -5.35
CA LEU A 22 -0.06 18.47 -5.58
C LEU A 22 -0.93 17.21 -5.68
N ALA A 23 -0.34 16.10 -6.12
CA ALA A 23 -1.01 14.82 -6.27
C ALA A 23 -0.02 13.68 -6.07
N ASP A 24 -0.49 12.61 -5.42
CA ASP A 24 0.23 11.35 -5.30
C ASP A 24 0.01 10.52 -6.55
N GLY A 25 1.05 9.82 -7.00
CA GLY A 25 0.99 8.81 -8.03
C GLY A 25 0.73 7.39 -7.49
N PRO A 26 0.89 6.35 -8.32
CA PRO A 26 0.84 4.98 -7.85
C PRO A 26 1.98 4.72 -6.87
N SER A 27 1.69 4.00 -5.78
CA SER A 27 2.68 3.63 -4.76
C SER A 27 3.40 4.82 -4.11
N THR A 28 2.71 5.95 -3.96
CA THR A 28 3.17 7.10 -3.16
C THR A 28 2.09 7.54 -2.19
N ASP A 29 2.49 8.03 -1.02
CA ASP A 29 1.61 8.58 0.01
C ASP A 29 2.22 9.88 0.55
N LEU A 30 1.48 10.98 0.50
CA LEU A 30 1.91 12.31 0.95
C LEU A 30 3.23 12.79 0.31
N GLY A 31 3.47 12.43 -0.94
CA GLY A 31 4.70 12.76 -1.68
C GLY A 31 5.89 11.86 -1.38
N GLU A 32 5.73 10.85 -0.51
CA GLU A 32 6.75 9.86 -0.21
C GLU A 32 6.50 8.54 -0.93
N LEU A 33 7.56 7.76 -1.15
CA LEU A 33 7.49 6.46 -1.79
C LEU A 33 6.90 5.42 -0.83
N ALA A 34 5.74 4.87 -1.17
CA ALA A 34 5.00 3.88 -0.38
C ALA A 34 4.67 2.63 -1.24
N LEU A 35 5.67 1.78 -1.44
CA LEU A 35 5.58 0.61 -2.33
C LEU A 35 4.66 -0.52 -1.82
N GLY A 36 4.31 -0.51 -0.54
CA GLY A 36 3.56 -1.59 0.09
C GLY A 36 2.88 -1.17 1.39
N ARG A 37 2.60 -2.15 2.24
CA ARG A 37 1.88 -1.94 3.51
C ARG A 37 2.68 -2.54 4.66
N ASN A 38 2.76 -1.79 5.77
CA ASN A 38 3.30 -2.28 7.02
C ASN A 38 2.26 -3.17 7.69
N VAL A 39 2.65 -4.39 8.09
CA VAL A 39 1.77 -5.35 8.76
C VAL A 39 2.41 -5.83 10.07
N LEU A 40 1.57 -6.25 11.01
CA LEU A 40 2.04 -6.86 12.25
C LEU A 40 2.48 -8.31 11.97
N VAL A 41 3.72 -8.64 12.29
CA VAL A 41 4.32 -9.96 12.04
C VAL A 41 4.73 -10.60 13.35
N ALA A 42 4.53 -11.91 13.45
CA ALA A 42 5.01 -12.74 14.55
C ALA A 42 6.02 -13.77 14.03
N PHE A 43 7.14 -13.93 14.72
CA PHE A 43 8.15 -14.95 14.43
C PHE A 43 7.93 -16.15 15.34
N MET A 44 7.16 -17.13 14.86
CA MET A 44 6.90 -18.37 15.59
C MET A 44 6.56 -19.51 14.64
N PRO A 45 6.88 -20.78 14.97
CA PRO A 45 6.36 -21.92 14.23
C PRO A 45 4.85 -22.03 14.44
N TRP A 46 4.09 -22.29 13.38
CA TRP A 46 2.63 -22.43 13.45
C TRP A 46 2.14 -23.68 12.72
N HIS A 47 2.03 -24.79 13.45
CA HIS A 47 1.48 -26.08 12.96
C HIS A 47 2.02 -26.55 11.59
N GLY A 48 3.24 -26.16 11.23
CA GLY A 48 3.84 -26.47 9.93
C GLY A 48 3.32 -25.66 8.74
N TYR A 49 2.38 -24.73 8.93
CA TYR A 49 1.87 -23.87 7.86
C TYR A 49 2.89 -22.84 7.36
N ASN A 50 3.89 -22.51 8.19
CA ASN A 50 5.04 -21.69 7.81
C ASN A 50 6.32 -22.53 7.65
N PHE A 51 6.19 -23.74 7.12
CA PHE A 51 7.36 -24.58 6.82
C PHE A 51 8.18 -23.98 5.66
N GLU A 52 9.50 -24.11 5.75
CA GLU A 52 10.48 -23.44 4.87
C GLU A 52 10.21 -21.93 4.79
N ASP A 53 9.87 -21.42 3.59
CA ASP A 53 9.67 -20.01 3.30
C ASP A 53 8.18 -19.64 3.16
N SER A 54 7.28 -20.53 3.61
CA SER A 54 5.84 -20.31 3.51
C SER A 54 5.37 -19.23 4.49
N ILE A 55 4.52 -18.31 4.02
CA ILE A 55 3.93 -17.24 4.83
C ILE A 55 2.48 -17.58 5.12
N LEU A 56 2.12 -17.63 6.41
CA LEU A 56 0.74 -17.70 6.85
C LEU A 56 0.19 -16.27 7.03
N ILE A 57 -0.95 -16.00 6.42
CA ILE A 57 -1.59 -14.69 6.41
C ILE A 57 -2.93 -14.77 7.13
N SER A 58 -3.24 -13.76 7.95
CA SER A 58 -4.56 -13.64 8.58
C SER A 58 -5.63 -13.27 7.55
N GLU A 59 -6.80 -13.91 7.62
CA GLU A 59 -7.98 -13.56 6.81
C GLU A 59 -8.38 -12.08 6.96
N ARG A 60 -8.06 -11.45 8.10
CA ARG A 60 -8.30 -10.02 8.31
C ARG A 60 -7.65 -9.16 7.22
N LEU A 61 -6.47 -9.53 6.72
CA LEU A 61 -5.77 -8.78 5.66
C LEU A 61 -6.52 -8.84 4.32
N LEU A 62 -7.27 -9.92 4.08
CA LEU A 62 -8.18 -10.04 2.94
C LEU A 62 -9.41 -9.15 3.14
N GLN A 63 -10.02 -9.16 4.33
CA GLN A 63 -11.21 -8.36 4.63
C GLN A 63 -10.95 -6.84 4.58
N GLU A 64 -9.72 -6.41 4.88
CA GLU A 64 -9.29 -5.00 4.83
C GLU A 64 -8.71 -4.58 3.46
N ASP A 65 -8.77 -5.45 2.45
CA ASP A 65 -8.24 -5.20 1.09
C ASP A 65 -6.78 -4.69 1.07
N VAL A 66 -5.95 -5.15 2.03
CA VAL A 66 -4.61 -4.58 2.27
C VAL A 66 -3.67 -4.79 1.08
N TYR A 67 -3.83 -5.90 0.35
CA TYR A 67 -2.99 -6.28 -0.79
C TYR A 67 -3.76 -6.37 -2.12
N THR A 68 -4.91 -5.71 -2.22
CA THR A 68 -5.73 -5.71 -3.45
C THR A 68 -5.12 -4.80 -4.51
N SER A 69 -4.83 -5.34 -5.71
CA SER A 69 -4.28 -4.61 -6.85
C SER A 69 -5.27 -4.48 -8.01
N ILE A 70 -5.12 -3.41 -8.81
CA ILE A 70 -5.96 -3.13 -9.99
C ILE A 70 -5.12 -3.27 -11.26
N HIS A 71 -5.60 -4.09 -12.20
CA HIS A 71 -4.98 -4.34 -13.50
C HIS A 71 -5.93 -3.92 -14.62
N ILE A 72 -5.39 -3.29 -15.67
CA ILE A 72 -6.12 -2.88 -16.89
C ILE A 72 -5.40 -3.51 -18.09
N GLU A 73 -6.17 -4.13 -18.99
CA GLU A 73 -5.73 -4.71 -20.28
C GLU A 73 -6.23 -3.89 -21.47
#